data_AF-A0A2V5I0Y9-F1
#
_entry.id   AF-A0A2V5I0Y9-F1
#
_cell.length_a   1.000
_cell.length_b   1.000
_cell.length_c   1.000
_cell.angle_alpha   90.00
_cell.angle_beta   90.00
_cell.angle_gamma   90.00
#
_symmetry.space_group_name_H-M   'P 1'
#
loop_
_entity.id
_entity.type
_entity.pdbx_description
1 polymer ?
#
loop_
_entity_poly.entity_id
_entity_poly.type
_entity_poly.pdbx_seq_one_letter_code
_entity_poly.pdbx_strand_id
1 'polypeptide(L)'
;MVSSGLPQLLGYMGSVNLARMEAGKRKVGCFGVITDADQFDFVTLNENRQYSVITYRWKAGQKQQIWDSLNWIVAAAAGQSPQGSNDMEE
;
A
#
# COMPACT_ATOMS: atom_id res chain seq x y z
N MET A 1 5.43 6.25 -20.09
CA MET A 1 5.85 6.47 -18.70
C MET A 1 4.59 6.43 -17.85
N VAL A 2 4.41 5.39 -17.02
CA VAL A 2 3.23 5.24 -16.15
C VAL A 2 3.45 6.15 -14.92
N SER A 3 3.42 7.48 -15.12
CA SER A 3 3.67 8.44 -14.03
C SER A 3 2.47 9.35 -13.72
N SER A 4 1.37 9.28 -14.49
CA SER A 4 0.17 10.08 -14.22
C SER A 4 -0.54 9.69 -12.93
N GLY A 5 -0.45 8.43 -12.52
CA GLY A 5 -1.12 7.92 -11.31
C GLY A 5 -0.40 8.19 -9.99
N LEU A 6 0.89 8.56 -10.00
CA LEU A 6 1.67 8.69 -8.75
C LEU A 6 1.17 9.82 -7.85
N PRO A 7 0.90 11.05 -8.34
CA PRO A 7 0.32 12.10 -7.50
C PRO A 7 -1.02 11.70 -6.89
N GLN A 8 -1.87 11.01 -7.67
CA GLN A 8 -3.18 10.54 -7.21
C GLN A 8 -3.03 9.49 -6.11
N LEU A 9 -2.17 8.48 -6.33
CA LEU A 9 -1.89 7.45 -5.34
C LEU A 9 -1.32 8.04 -4.05
N LEU A 10 -0.34 8.95 -4.14
CA LEU A 10 0.22 9.62 -2.96
C LEU A 10 -0.83 10.45 -2.21
N GLY A 11 -1.75 11.11 -2.93
CA GLY A 11 -2.89 11.81 -2.33
C GLY A 11 -3.80 10.89 -1.52
N TYR A 12 -4.14 9.71 -2.06
CA TYR A 12 -4.90 8.69 -1.34
C TYR A 12 -4.13 8.14 -0.14
N MET A 13 -2.87 7.76 -0.32
CA MET A 13 -2.02 7.20 0.75
C MET A 13 -1.82 8.22 1.88
N GLY A 14 -1.62 9.50 1.56
CA GLY A 14 -1.51 10.58 2.52
C GLY A 14 -2.79 10.77 3.33
N SER A 15 -3.94 10.75 2.67
CA SER A 15 -5.26 10.84 3.32
C SER A 15 -5.50 9.68 4.29
N VAL A 16 -5.19 8.45 3.87
CA VAL A 16 -5.32 7.26 4.73
C VAL A 16 -4.37 7.35 5.93
N ASN A 17 -3.12 7.76 5.73
CA ASN A 17 -2.16 7.93 6.81
C ASN A 17 -2.63 8.98 7.83
N LEU A 18 -3.13 10.13 7.36
CA LEU A 18 -3.71 11.18 8.21
C LEU A 18 -4.90 10.66 9.04
N ALA A 19 -5.87 10.01 8.41
CA ALA A 19 -7.04 9.46 9.10
C ALA A 19 -6.66 8.41 10.16
N ARG A 20 -5.62 7.60 9.90
CA ARG A 20 -5.10 6.65 10.88
C ARG A 20 -4.45 7.34 12.09
N MET A 21 -3.69 8.42 11.84
CA MET A 21 -3.10 9.23 12.91
C MET A 21 -4.18 9.86 13.79
N GLU A 22 -5.22 10.43 13.19
CA GLU A 22 -6.35 11.05 13.90
C GLU A 22 -7.12 10.03 14.74
N ALA A 23 -7.24 8.79 14.26
CA ALA A 23 -7.85 7.68 15.00
C ALA A 23 -6.94 7.05 16.07
N GLY A 24 -5.76 7.62 16.35
CA GLY A 24 -4.81 7.10 17.34
C GLY A 24 -4.24 5.72 17.00
N LYS A 25 -4.34 5.27 15.74
CA LYS A 25 -3.82 3.96 15.32
C LYS A 25 -2.29 4.00 15.26
N ARG A 26 -1.66 2.82 15.38
CA ARG A 26 -0.21 2.68 15.22
C ARG A 26 0.25 3.35 13.92
N LYS A 27 1.34 4.13 14.02
CA LYS A 27 2.07 4.64 12.87
C LYS A 27 2.64 3.42 12.15
N VAL A 28 2.16 3.19 10.94
CA VAL A 28 2.64 2.13 10.05
C VAL A 28 2.67 2.75 8.67
N GLY A 29 3.66 2.38 7.87
CA GLY A 29 3.73 2.82 6.48
C GLY A 29 2.45 2.45 5.71
N CYS A 30 2.07 3.31 4.77
CA CYS A 30 1.04 3.00 3.78
C CYS A 30 1.71 2.42 2.54
N PHE A 31 1.04 1.48 1.88
CA PHE A 31 1.53 0.81 0.67
C PHE A 31 0.51 0.94 -0.44
N GLY A 32 0.99 1.04 -1.67
CA GLY A 32 0.16 1.16 -2.86
C GLY A 32 0.87 0.59 -4.09
N VAL A 33 0.12 0.42 -5.17
CA VAL A 33 0.64 -0.06 -6.44
C VAL A 33 -0.01 0.70 -7.61
N ILE A 34 0.80 1.04 -8.61
CA ILE A 34 0.35 1.59 -9.89
C ILE A 34 0.77 0.59 -10.96
N THR A 35 -0.14 0.23 -11.86
CA THR A 35 0.18 -0.73 -12.92
C THR A 35 -0.62 -0.52 -14.18
N ASP A 36 0.02 -0.81 -15.33
CA ASP A 36 -0.61 -0.98 -16.64
C ASP A 36 -0.62 -2.46 -17.10
N ALA A 37 -0.48 -3.38 -16.13
CA ALA A 37 -0.28 -4.82 -16.30
C ALA A 37 1.07 -5.27 -16.87
N ASP A 38 1.89 -4.39 -17.45
CA ASP A 38 3.28 -4.70 -17.81
C ASP A 38 4.27 -4.18 -16.77
N GLN A 39 4.13 -2.92 -16.38
CA GLN A 39 4.91 -2.28 -15.33
C GLN A 39 4.11 -2.26 -14.02
N PHE A 40 4.78 -2.54 -12.91
CA PHE A 40 4.23 -2.45 -11.56
C PHE A 40 5.13 -1.56 -10.73
N ASP A 41 4.62 -0.39 -10.34
CA ASP A 41 5.29 0.55 -9.45
C ASP A 41 4.71 0.41 -8.04
N PHE A 42 5.44 -0.27 -7.18
CA PHE A 42 5.11 -0.43 -5.77
C PHE A 42 5.58 0.79 -4.99
N VAL A 43 4.65 1.46 -4.32
CA VAL A 43 4.89 2.72 -3.60
C VAL A 43 4.74 2.48 -2.12
N THR A 44 5.73 2.92 -1.33
CA THR A 44 5.67 2.94 0.13
C THR A 44 5.68 4.38 0.59
N LEU A 45 4.78 4.76 1.50
CA LEU A 45 4.80 6.02 2.23
C LEU A 45 5.14 5.71 3.68
N ASN A 46 6.32 6.10 4.14
CA ASN A 46 6.76 5.84 5.50
C ASN A 46 6.15 6.83 6.51
N GLU A 47 6.42 6.60 7.79
CA GLU A 47 5.92 7.42 8.91
C GLU A 47 6.42 8.88 8.87
N ASN A 48 7.55 9.12 8.20
CA ASN A 48 8.13 10.44 8.00
C ASN A 48 7.56 11.15 6.76
N ARG A 49 6.49 10.62 6.16
CA ARG A 49 5.85 11.14 4.94
C ARG A 49 6.77 11.17 3.72
N GLN A 50 7.84 10.37 3.74
CA GLN A 50 8.70 10.16 2.59
C GLN A 50 8.20 8.94 1.84
N TYR A 51 8.15 9.04 0.51
CA TYR A 51 7.78 7.91 -0.33
C TYR A 51 9.00 7.32 -1.04
N SER A 52 8.93 6.03 -1.31
CA SER A 52 9.85 5.31 -2.18
C SER A 52 9.06 4.49 -3.19
N VAL A 53 9.69 4.21 -4.33
CA VAL A 53 9.09 3.45 -5.43
C VAL A 53 10.04 2.32 -5.82
N ILE A 54 9.49 1.12 -5.99
CA ILE A 54 10.18 -0.02 -6.60
C ILE A 54 9.39 -0.42 -7.84
N THR A 55 10.09 -0.52 -8.97
CA THR A 55 9.48 -0.87 -10.26
C THR A 55 9.85 -2.29 -10.68
N TYR A 56 8.84 -3.08 -11.02
CA TYR A 56 9.00 -4.38 -11.66
C TYR A 56 8.30 -4.42 -13.02
N ARG A 57 8.78 -5.29 -13.91
CA ARG A 57 8.23 -5.50 -15.26
C ARG A 57 7.86 -6.95 -15.47
N TRP A 58 6.61 -7.20 -15.82
CA TRP A 58 6.04 -8.54 -16.04
C TRP A 58 6.78 -9.33 -17.12
N LYS A 59 7.08 -8.66 -18.25
CA LYS A 59 7.79 -9.28 -19.39
C LYS A 59 9.30 -9.38 -19.20
N ALA A 60 9.87 -8.77 -18.15
CA ALA A 60 11.31 -8.82 -17.86
C ALA A 60 11.70 -9.97 -16.92
N GLY A 61 10.84 -10.97 -16.73
CA GLY A 61 11.10 -12.11 -15.85
C GLY A 61 10.89 -11.83 -14.36
N GLN A 62 10.36 -10.65 -13.98
CA GLN A 62 10.19 -10.25 -12.58
C GLN A 62 8.82 -10.63 -11.98
N LYS A 63 8.18 -11.67 -12.53
CA LYS A 63 6.82 -12.08 -12.14
C LYS A 63 6.75 -12.51 -10.68
N GLN A 64 7.78 -13.21 -10.19
CA GLN A 64 7.81 -13.68 -8.80
C GLN A 64 7.84 -12.48 -7.83
N GLN A 65 8.68 -11.48 -8.10
CA GLN A 65 8.78 -10.27 -7.29
C GLN A 65 7.47 -9.48 -7.27
N ILE A 66 6.75 -9.43 -8.39
CA ILE A 66 5.42 -8.82 -8.46
C ILE A 66 4.45 -9.58 -7.55
N TRP A 67 4.40 -10.91 -7.64
CA TRP A 67 3.53 -11.73 -6.81
C TRP A 67 3.85 -11.63 -5.32
N ASP A 68 5.13 -11.69 -4.96
CA ASP A 68 5.59 -11.58 -3.57
C ASP A 68 5.20 -10.22 -2.98
N SER A 69 5.37 -9.15 -3.76
CA SER A 69 4.99 -7.78 -3.34
C SER A 69 3.48 -7.63 -3.15
N LEU A 70 2.67 -8.18 -4.06
CA LEU A 70 1.20 -8.16 -3.93
C LEU A 70 0.74 -8.94 -2.69
N ASN A 71 1.25 -10.16 -2.50
CA ASN A 71 0.93 -10.98 -1.33
C ASN A 71 1.31 -10.26 -0.03
N TRP A 72 2.48 -9.63 0.00
CA TRP A 72 2.92 -8.89 1.18
C TRP A 72 2.02 -7.69 1.48
N ILE A 73 1.60 -6.92 0.48
CA ILE A 73 0.67 -5.80 0.67
C ILE A 73 -0.67 -6.29 1.23
N VAL A 74 -1.22 -7.37 0.68
CA VAL A 74 -2.49 -7.95 1.14
C VAL A 74 -2.37 -8.44 2.58
N ALA A 75 -1.29 -9.15 2.93
CA ALA A 75 -1.04 -9.60 4.29
C ALA A 75 -0.89 -8.44 5.27
N ALA A 76 -0.15 -7.39 4.88
CA ALA A 76 0.02 -6.18 5.69
C ALA A 76 -1.31 -5.45 5.91
N ALA A 77 -2.16 -5.36 4.88
CA ALA A 77 -3.49 -4.77 4.99
C ALA A 77 -4.41 -5.58 5.91
N ALA A 78 -4.42 -6.91 5.77
CA ALA A 78 -5.22 -7.81 6.61
C ALA A 78 -4.90 -7.65 8.10
N GLY A 79 -3.62 -7.50 8.46
CA GLY A 79 -3.21 -7.26 9.85
C GLY A 79 -3.60 -5.88 10.41
N GLN A 80 -4.04 -4.95 9.57
CA GLN A 80 -4.47 -3.60 9.96
C GLN A 80 -5.98 -3.38 9.89
N SER A 81 -6.72 -4.30 9.27
CA SER A 81 -8.18 -4.27 9.26
C SER A 81 -8.73 -4.46 10.67
N PRO A 82 -9.85 -3.79 11.02
CA PRO A 82 -10.58 -4.11 12.24
C PRO A 82 -10.89 -5.61 12.23
N GLN A 83 -10.43 -6.33 13.25
CA GLN A 83 -11.01 -7.63 13.57
C GLN A 83 -12.41 -7.29 14.09
N GLY A 84 -13.46 -7.80 13.44
CA GLY A 84 -14.84 -7.54 13.87
C GLY A 84 -14.94 -7.74 15.37
N SER A 85 -15.42 -6.73 16.10
CA SER A 85 -15.67 -6.84 17.52
C SER A 85 -16.67 -7.98 17.73
N ASN A 86 -16.22 -9.07 18.34
CA ASN A 86 -17.12 -10.01 19.01
C ASN A 86 -17.58 -9.35 20.32
N ASP A 87 -18.24 -8.20 20.22
CA ASP A 87 -19.04 -7.70 21.33
C ASP A 87 -20.40 -8.40 21.20
N MET A 88 -20.44 -9.67 21.61
CA MET A 88 -21.69 -10.32 21.95
C MET A 88 -22.14 -9.74 23.28
N GLU A 89 -23.32 -9.12 23.23
CA GLU A 89 -24.12 -8.61 24.32
C GLU A 89 -24.21 -9.64 25.48
N GLU A 90 -23.96 -9.18 26.71
CA GLU A 90 -24.48 -9.78 27.95
C GLU A 90 -25.49 -8.83 28.59
#